data_AF-A0A845LPS4-F1
#
_entry.id   AF-A0A845LPS4-F1
#
_cell.length_a   1.000
_cell.length_b   1.000
_cell.length_c   1.000
_cell.angle_alpha   90.00
_cell.angle_beta   90.00
_cell.angle_gamma   90.00
#
_symmetry.space_group_name_H-M   'P 1'
#
loop_
_entity.id
_entity.type
_entity.pdbx_description
1 polymer ?
#
loop_
_entity_poly.entity_id
_entity_poly.type
_entity_poly.pdbx_seq_one_letter_code
_entity_poly.pdbx_strand_id
1 'polypeptide(L)'
;MGMTNRYKRKIEPMVSELLLADMKDLTKIKTTFKSIVKEIFDEECIVYIDKITESKLLVETHFADYNFYEIELGDIYIRDDIVDKIMNDLIIERLTDKRNPNTNRNNERYFKRLKRYLAE
;
A
#
# COMPACT_ATOMS: atom_id res chain seq x y z
N MET A 1 14.08 -14.90 9.49
CA MET A 1 12.94 -15.31 8.64
C MET A 1 11.64 -15.67 9.42
N GLY A 2 11.53 -15.46 10.74
CA GLY A 2 10.36 -15.96 11.51
C GLY A 2 9.23 -14.96 11.82
N MET A 3 9.47 -13.64 11.80
CA MET A 3 8.45 -12.66 12.22
C MET A 3 7.47 -12.29 11.09
N THR A 4 7.96 -12.01 9.89
CA THR A 4 7.13 -11.61 8.72
C THR A 4 6.06 -12.65 8.37
N ASN A 5 6.39 -13.94 8.41
CA ASN A 5 5.43 -15.02 8.12
C ASN A 5 4.30 -15.14 9.17
N ARG A 6 4.56 -14.78 10.43
CA ARG A 6 3.54 -14.83 11.50
C ARG A 6 2.56 -13.68 11.40
N TYR A 7 3.04 -12.47 11.08
CA TYR A 7 2.19 -11.31 10.81
C TYR A 7 1.38 -11.53 9.54
N LYS A 8 2.01 -12.04 8.48
CA LYS A 8 1.33 -12.34 7.21
C LYS A 8 0.12 -13.26 7.42
N ARG A 9 0.29 -14.40 8.11
CA ARG A 9 -0.81 -15.34 8.42
C ARG A 9 -1.99 -14.75 9.21
N LYS A 10 -1.75 -13.72 10.03
CA LYS A 10 -2.81 -13.09 10.83
C LYS A 10 -3.53 -11.97 10.06
N ILE A 11 -2.79 -11.19 9.29
CA ILE A 11 -3.29 -9.96 8.67
C ILE A 11 -3.83 -10.21 7.26
N GLU A 12 -3.25 -11.15 6.51
CA GLU A 12 -3.65 -11.46 5.13
C GLU A 12 -5.14 -11.85 4.99
N PRO A 13 -5.75 -12.63 5.91
CA PRO A 13 -7.19 -12.87 5.88
C PRO A 13 -8.00 -11.59 6.05
N MET A 14 -7.60 -10.70 6.96
CA MET A 14 -8.28 -9.41 7.20
C MET A 14 -8.21 -8.51 5.95
N VAL A 15 -7.03 -8.42 5.33
CA VAL A 15 -6.85 -7.68 4.07
C VAL A 15 -7.71 -8.25 2.97
N SER A 16 -7.75 -9.58 2.84
CA SER A 16 -8.57 -10.26 1.85
C SER A 16 -10.05 -9.96 2.05
N GLU A 17 -10.56 -10.02 3.28
CA GLU A 17 -11.96 -9.72 3.63
C GLU A 17 -12.34 -8.26 3.35
N LEU A 18 -11.44 -7.33 3.63
CA LEU A 18 -11.66 -5.89 3.41
C LEU A 18 -11.54 -5.50 1.93
N LEU A 19 -10.82 -6.29 1.12
CA LEU A 19 -10.67 -5.99 -0.30
C LEU A 19 -12.00 -6.17 -1.04
N LEU A 20 -12.54 -5.06 -1.55
CA LEU A 20 -13.74 -5.07 -2.38
C LEU A 20 -13.50 -5.84 -3.70
N ALA A 21 -14.51 -6.60 -4.13
CA ALA A 21 -14.45 -7.37 -5.38
C ALA A 21 -14.42 -6.49 -6.64
N ASP A 22 -14.88 -5.25 -6.54
CA ASP A 22 -15.02 -4.32 -7.67
C ASP A 22 -14.02 -3.15 -7.55
N MET A 23 -12.80 -3.40 -8.04
CA MET A 23 -11.69 -2.43 -8.07
C MET A 23 -11.75 -1.50 -9.29
N LYS A 24 -12.94 -1.27 -9.87
CA LYS A 24 -13.12 -0.32 -10.99
C LYS A 24 -13.52 1.09 -10.54
N ASP A 25 -14.00 1.22 -9.30
CA ASP A 25 -14.40 2.50 -8.73
C ASP A 25 -13.30 3.07 -7.82
N LEU A 26 -12.69 4.19 -8.24
CA LEU A 26 -11.61 4.85 -7.50
C LEU A 26 -12.02 5.25 -6.08
N THR A 27 -13.28 5.63 -5.87
CA THR A 27 -13.80 6.01 -4.54
C THR A 27 -13.83 4.80 -3.62
N LYS A 28 -14.25 3.64 -4.16
CA LYS A 28 -14.23 2.37 -3.43
C LYS A 28 -12.80 1.96 -3.09
N ILE A 29 -11.86 2.04 -4.04
CA ILE A 29 -10.45 1.74 -3.78
C ILE A 29 -9.91 2.60 -2.65
N LYS A 30 -10.12 3.94 -2.69
CA LYS A 30 -9.69 4.83 -1.61
C LYS A 30 -10.26 4.41 -0.26
N THR A 31 -11.54 4.08 -0.22
CA THR A 31 -12.23 3.68 1.01
C THR A 31 -11.67 2.37 1.54
N THR A 32 -11.48 1.36 0.69
CA THR A 32 -10.85 0.07 1.04
C THR A 32 -9.49 0.26 1.69
N PHE A 33 -8.61 1.06 1.07
CA PHE A 33 -7.27 1.30 1.61
C PHE A 33 -7.32 2.01 2.95
N LYS A 34 -8.20 3.01 3.12
CA LYS A 34 -8.42 3.67 4.41
C LYS A 34 -8.91 2.69 5.47
N SER A 35 -9.87 1.83 5.15
CA SER A 35 -10.39 0.80 6.07
C SER A 35 -9.29 -0.18 6.47
N ILE A 36 -8.48 -0.67 5.52
CA ILE A 36 -7.35 -1.56 5.80
C ILE A 36 -6.36 -0.89 6.76
N VAL A 37 -6.00 0.36 6.50
CA VAL A 37 -5.08 1.10 7.38
C VAL A 37 -5.67 1.29 8.77
N LYS A 38 -6.94 1.69 8.86
CA LYS A 38 -7.62 1.91 10.13
C LYS A 38 -7.72 0.62 10.94
N GLU A 39 -8.10 -0.49 10.33
CA GLU A 39 -8.27 -1.77 11.02
C GLU A 39 -6.93 -2.39 11.48
N ILE A 40 -5.87 -2.24 10.70
CA ILE A 40 -4.58 -2.89 11.00
C ILE A 40 -3.73 -2.04 11.94
N PHE A 41 -3.73 -0.72 11.75
CA PHE A 41 -2.82 0.20 12.42
C PHE A 41 -3.49 1.13 13.42
N ASP A 42 -4.83 1.21 13.42
CA ASP A 42 -5.60 2.23 14.14
C ASP A 42 -5.15 3.66 13.82
N GLU A 43 -4.83 3.90 12.55
CA GLU A 43 -4.35 5.18 12.04
C GLU A 43 -5.30 5.79 11.01
N GLU A 44 -5.33 7.12 10.96
CA GLU A 44 -5.90 7.86 9.83
C GLU A 44 -4.87 7.99 8.71
N CYS A 45 -5.33 7.94 7.47
CA CYS A 45 -4.49 8.14 6.29
C CYS A 45 -5.20 8.91 5.18
N ILE A 46 -4.39 9.47 4.27
CA ILE A 46 -4.87 10.07 3.03
C ILE A 46 -4.47 9.16 1.88
N VAL A 47 -5.41 8.83 1.00
CA VAL A 47 -5.17 7.96 -0.16
C VAL A 47 -5.34 8.74 -1.45
N TYR A 48 -4.26 8.84 -2.22
CA TYR A 48 -4.25 9.35 -3.58
C TYR A 48 -4.24 8.19 -4.57
N ILE A 49 -4.88 8.39 -5.73
CA ILE A 49 -4.85 7.41 -6.81
C ILE A 49 -4.57 8.15 -8.09
N ASP A 50 -3.46 7.80 -8.72
CA ASP A 50 -3.07 8.28 -10.03
C ASP A 50 -3.29 7.19 -11.07
N LYS A 51 -3.87 7.57 -12.22
CA LYS A 51 -3.97 6.67 -13.37
C LYS A 51 -2.67 6.73 -14.14
N ILE A 52 -1.90 5.64 -14.15
CA ILE A 52 -0.70 5.52 -14.97
C ILE A 52 -1.11 5.24 -16.42
N THR A 53 -2.05 4.31 -16.61
CA THR A 53 -2.68 4.00 -17.90
C THR A 53 -4.19 3.80 -17.70
N GLU A 54 -4.93 3.45 -18.76
CA GLU A 54 -6.36 3.09 -18.64
C GLU A 54 -6.60 1.90 -17.71
N SER A 55 -5.59 1.04 -17.54
CA SER A 55 -5.66 -0.24 -16.85
C SER A 55 -4.74 -0.33 -15.63
N LYS A 56 -3.81 0.62 -15.45
CA LYS A 56 -2.87 0.68 -14.32
C LYS A 56 -3.14 1.88 -13.43
N LEU A 57 -3.18 1.62 -12.12
CA LEU A 57 -3.36 2.62 -11.08
C LEU A 57 -2.17 2.62 -10.12
N LEU A 58 -1.69 3.79 -9.74
CA LEU A 58 -0.80 3.97 -8.61
C LEU A 58 -1.63 4.43 -7.41
N VAL A 59 -1.61 3.67 -6.32
CA VAL A 59 -2.27 4.04 -5.07
C VAL A 59 -1.21 4.49 -4.08
N GLU A 60 -1.26 5.75 -3.67
CA GLU A 60 -0.37 6.30 -2.65
C GLU A 60 -1.12 6.45 -1.32
N THR A 61 -0.60 5.89 -0.24
CA THR A 61 -1.19 5.96 1.11
C THR A 61 -0.27 6.74 2.03
N HIS A 62 -0.71 7.92 2.45
CA HIS A 62 0.04 8.91 3.24
C HIS A 62 -0.43 8.91 4.70
N PHE A 63 0.54 8.93 5.62
CA PHE A 63 0.33 8.90 7.07
C PHE A 63 0.71 10.23 7.73
N ALA A 64 0.21 10.47 8.94
CA ALA A 64 0.44 11.71 9.68
C ALA A 64 1.91 11.96 10.09
N ASP A 65 2.72 10.90 10.14
CA ASP A 65 4.16 10.98 10.40
C ASP A 65 4.98 11.23 9.12
N TYR A 66 4.31 11.72 8.08
CA TYR A 66 4.82 12.04 6.76
C TYR A 66 5.26 10.82 5.94
N ASN A 67 5.17 9.57 6.42
CA ASN A 67 5.44 8.38 5.61
C ASN A 67 4.35 8.14 4.57
N PHE A 68 4.75 7.77 3.35
CA PHE A 68 3.82 7.39 2.29
C PHE A 68 4.25 6.11 1.58
N TYR A 69 3.30 5.22 1.28
CA TYR A 69 3.56 3.93 0.64
C TYR A 69 2.82 3.86 -0.70
N GLU A 70 3.46 3.28 -1.71
CA GLU A 70 2.96 3.23 -3.08
C GLU A 70 2.64 1.79 -3.47
N ILE A 71 1.49 1.59 -4.10
CA ILE A 71 1.09 0.29 -4.65
C ILE A 71 0.65 0.47 -6.09
N GLU A 72 1.31 -0.23 -7.02
CA GLU A 72 0.87 -0.30 -8.41
C GLU A 72 -0.14 -1.44 -8.58
N LEU A 73 -1.36 -1.12 -8.97
CA LEU A 73 -2.40 -2.07 -9.37
C LEU A 73 -2.38 -2.20 -10.90
N GLY A 74 -2.24 -3.44 -11.39
CA GLY A 74 -2.03 -3.74 -12.81
C GLY A 74 -3.29 -4.10 -13.60
N ASP A 75 -3.09 -4.40 -14.88
CA ASP A 75 -4.13 -4.61 -15.90
C ASP A 75 -5.12 -5.75 -15.59
N ILE A 76 -4.68 -6.73 -14.81
CA ILE A 76 -5.51 -7.82 -14.31
C ILE A 76 -5.60 -7.66 -12.80
N TYR A 77 -6.79 -7.29 -12.32
CA TYR A 77 -7.10 -7.24 -10.89
C TYR A 77 -7.26 -8.66 -10.34
N ILE A 78 -6.16 -9.41 -10.26
CA ILE A 78 -6.12 -10.68 -9.55
C ILE A 78 -6.11 -10.34 -8.06
N ARG A 79 -7.17 -10.76 -7.35
CA ARG A 79 -7.34 -10.47 -5.93
C ARG A 79 -6.10 -10.82 -5.12
N ASP A 80 -5.56 -12.01 -5.33
CA ASP A 80 -4.41 -12.51 -4.57
C ASP A 80 -3.16 -11.67 -4.81
N ASP A 81 -2.92 -11.21 -6.05
CA ASP A 81 -1.81 -10.30 -6.36
C ASP A 81 -1.97 -8.95 -5.65
N ILE A 82 -3.20 -8.43 -5.56
CA ILE A 82 -3.48 -7.17 -4.86
C ILE A 82 -3.27 -7.34 -3.37
N VAL A 83 -3.74 -8.44 -2.79
CA VAL A 83 -3.51 -8.77 -1.38
C VAL A 83 -2.02 -8.86 -1.10
N ASP A 84 -1.26 -9.58 -1.93
CA ASP A 84 0.18 -9.71 -1.77
C ASP A 84 0.91 -8.36 -1.85
N LYS A 85 0.51 -7.48 -2.77
CA LYS A 85 1.05 -6.12 -2.85
C LYS A 85 0.72 -5.27 -1.63
N ILE A 86 -0.53 -5.29 -1.16
CA ILE A 86 -0.93 -4.59 0.08
C ILE A 86 -0.14 -5.11 1.28
N MET A 87 0.04 -6.42 1.36
CA MET A 87 0.81 -7.04 2.43
C MET A 87 2.28 -6.63 2.41
N ASN A 88 2.92 -6.67 1.24
CA ASN A 88 4.35 -6.40 1.13
C ASN A 88 4.66 -4.91 1.12
N ASP A 89 3.99 -4.13 0.28
CA ASP A 89 4.39 -2.76 -0.08
C ASP A 89 3.78 -1.70 0.85
N LEU A 90 2.69 -2.02 1.55
CA LEU A 90 2.10 -1.17 2.58
C LEU A 90 2.31 -1.74 3.98
N ILE A 91 1.81 -2.95 4.24
CA ILE A 91 1.70 -3.41 5.63
C ILE A 91 3.05 -3.76 6.25
N ILE A 92 3.84 -4.60 5.58
CA ILE A 92 5.14 -5.05 6.10
C ILE A 92 6.11 -3.88 6.16
N GLU A 93 6.13 -3.02 5.14
CA GLU A 93 6.98 -1.82 5.16
C GLU A 93 6.58 -0.87 6.28
N ARG A 94 5.28 -0.56 6.47
CA ARG A 94 4.80 0.30 7.57
C ARG A 94 5.17 -0.24 8.95
N LEU A 95 5.00 -1.54 9.17
CA LEU A 95 5.40 -2.20 10.43
C LEU A 95 6.91 -2.12 10.66
N THR A 96 7.70 -2.18 9.60
CA THR A 96 9.17 -2.08 9.68
C THR A 96 9.60 -0.66 10.03
N ASP A 97 9.05 0.35 9.36
CA ASP A 97 9.36 1.76 9.60
C ASP A 97 8.93 2.19 11.01
N LYS A 98 7.73 1.77 11.48
CA LYS A 98 7.29 2.04 12.87
C LYS A 98 8.19 1.43 13.94
N ARG A 99 8.90 0.35 13.64
CA ARG A 99 9.86 -0.28 14.57
C ARG A 99 11.21 0.42 14.58
N ASN A 100 11.52 1.23 13.57
CA ASN A 100 12.78 1.95 13.47
C ASN A 100 12.54 3.42 13.08
N PRO A 101 12.33 4.32 14.06
CA PRO A 101 11.99 5.73 13.81
C PRO A 101 13.07 6.52 13.07
N ASN A 102 14.29 5.99 12.94
CA ASN A 102 15.36 6.58 12.12
C ASN A 102 15.26 6.22 10.64
N THR A 103 14.33 5.34 10.26
CA THR A 103 14.13 4.88 8.88
C THR A 103 12.88 5.54 8.32
N ASN A 104 13.00 6.81 7.95
CA ASN A 104 12.00 7.46 7.10
C ASN A 104 12.38 7.19 5.64
N ARG A 105 11.87 6.08 5.08
CA ARG A 105 12.16 5.65 3.70
C ARG A 105 11.60 6.59 2.64
N ASN A 106 10.85 7.64 3.00
CA ASN A 106 10.33 8.61 2.04
C ASN A 106 11.43 9.24 1.19
N ASN A 107 12.60 9.55 1.77
CA ASN A 107 13.70 10.12 1.01
C ASN A 107 14.21 9.13 -0.05
N GLU A 108 14.36 7.85 0.31
CA GLU A 108 14.73 6.82 -0.66
C GLU A 108 13.67 6.63 -1.75
N ARG A 109 12.38 6.64 -1.39
CA ARG A 109 11.26 6.56 -2.33
C ARG A 109 11.24 7.75 -3.29
N TYR A 110 11.40 8.97 -2.77
CA TYR A 110 11.48 10.19 -3.57
C TYR A 110 12.64 10.15 -4.58
N PHE A 111 13.84 9.74 -4.16
CA PHE A 111 14.98 9.66 -5.08
C PHE A 111 14.86 8.50 -6.08
N LYS A 112 14.25 7.37 -5.72
CA LYS A 112 13.92 6.30 -6.67
C LYS A 112 12.92 6.78 -7.73
N ARG A 113 11.90 7.53 -7.31
CA ARG A 113 10.89 8.14 -8.17
C ARG A 113 11.53 9.14 -9.15
N LEU A 114 12.37 10.05 -8.66
CA LEU A 114 13.10 10.99 -9.51
C LEU A 114 13.93 10.27 -10.58
N LYS A 115 14.60 9.17 -10.23
CA LYS A 115 15.38 8.36 -11.19
C LYS A 115 14.50 7.67 -12.24
N ARG A 116 13.30 7.21 -11.88
CA ARG A 116 12.36 6.62 -12.86
C ARG A 116 11.89 7.68 -13.87
N TYR A 117 11.46 8.84 -13.40
CA TYR A 117 11.01 9.93 -14.29
C TYR A 117 12.11 10.52 -15.16
N LEU A 118 13.38 10.43 -14.75
CA LEU A 118 14.52 10.90 -15.55
C LEU A 118 15.06 9.82 -16.51
N ALA A 119 14.58 8.58 -16.42
CA ALA A 119 14.98 7.47 -17.27
C ALA A 119 13.98 7.16 -18.40
N GLU A 120 12.84 7.86 -18.42
CA GLU A 120 11.84 7.91 -19.48
C GLU A 120 12.01 9.20 -20.31
#